data_AF-A0A2E6TFY8-F1
#
_entry.id   AF-A0A2E6TFY8-F1
#
_cell.length_a   1.000
_cell.length_b   1.000
_cell.length_c   1.000
_cell.angle_alpha   90.00
_cell.angle_beta   90.00
_cell.angle_gamma   90.00
#
_symmetry.space_group_name_H-M   'P 1'
#
loop_
_entity.id
_entity.type
_entity.pdbx_description
1 polymer ?
#
loop_
_entity_poly.entity_id
_entity_poly.type
_entity_poly.pdbx_seq_one_letter_code
_entity_poly.pdbx_strand_id
1 'polypeptide(L)'
;MVRLCSLRFTEWRKRDIETGKGEVDVLAASDTFVYSKWQIQCKNTSKVDVDVVAKETGMTFVTNADIIMIVTTGTFTNDARIYADRVSTVSRYYIILLDGGDIASIREDKTSVTHILDKHAKRTFARKEYGLTNIEFAEFSDDPT
;
A
#
# COMPACT_ATOMS: atom_id res chain seq x y z
N MET A 1 -11.13 8.63 5.61
CA MET A 1 -9.94 7.79 5.43
C MET A 1 -8.71 8.66 5.21
N VAL A 2 -8.63 9.42 4.12
CA VAL A 2 -7.52 10.34 3.78
C VAL A 2 -7.09 11.25 4.96
N ARG A 3 -8.02 11.98 5.59
CA ARG A 3 -7.72 12.85 6.75
C ARG A 3 -7.20 12.12 8.02
N LEU A 4 -7.56 10.85 8.24
CA LEU A 4 -7.15 10.10 9.44
C LEU A 4 -5.69 9.64 9.35
N CYS A 5 -5.14 9.54 8.14
CA CYS A 5 -3.74 9.21 7.89
C CYS A 5 -2.87 10.45 7.66
N SER A 6 -3.33 11.64 8.10
CA SER A 6 -2.68 12.94 7.82
C SER A 6 -2.49 13.24 6.32
N LEU A 7 -3.23 12.56 5.44
CA LEU A 7 -3.22 12.83 4.01
C LEU A 7 -4.19 13.98 3.72
N ARG A 8 -3.79 14.89 2.83
CA ARG A 8 -4.69 15.91 2.28
C ARG A 8 -5.14 15.48 0.90
N PHE A 9 -6.46 15.48 0.70
CA PHE A 9 -7.06 15.27 -0.61
C PHE A 9 -6.65 16.43 -1.52
N THR A 10 -6.01 16.14 -2.66
CA THR A 10 -5.49 17.16 -3.57
C THR A 10 -6.43 17.42 -4.74
N GLU A 11 -6.90 16.37 -5.42
CA GLU A 11 -7.85 16.50 -6.54
C GLU A 11 -8.46 15.15 -6.92
N TRP A 12 -9.63 15.20 -7.57
CA TRP A 12 -10.15 14.08 -8.35
C TRP A 12 -9.66 14.27 -9.78
N ARG A 13 -8.83 13.37 -10.30
CA ARG A 13 -8.34 13.50 -11.68
C ARG A 13 -9.45 13.11 -12.66
N LYS A 14 -9.78 14.00 -13.61
CA LYS A 14 -10.63 13.68 -14.76
C LYS A 14 -9.80 13.06 -15.90
N ARG A 15 -10.41 12.10 -16.61
CA ARG A 15 -9.84 11.41 -17.77
C ARG A 15 -9.56 12.41 -18.90
N ASP A 16 -8.32 12.47 -19.37
CA ASP A 16 -8.01 13.01 -20.69
C ASP A 16 -6.89 12.20 -21.35
N ILE A 17 -6.81 12.29 -22.67
CA ILE A 17 -6.05 11.42 -23.60
C ILE A 17 -4.55 11.34 -23.30
N GLU A 18 -4.00 12.27 -22.52
CA GLU A 18 -2.55 12.43 -22.32
C GLU A 18 -1.89 11.44 -21.32
N THR A 19 -2.63 10.63 -20.54
CA THR A 19 -2.03 9.79 -19.46
C THR A 19 -1.99 8.27 -19.68
N GLY A 20 -1.93 7.81 -20.93
CA GLY A 20 -1.47 6.45 -21.22
C GLY A 20 -2.34 5.30 -20.72
N LYS A 21 -3.64 5.52 -20.44
CA LYS A 21 -4.63 4.49 -20.06
C LYS A 21 -4.33 3.70 -18.75
N GLY A 22 -3.52 4.25 -17.84
CA GLY A 22 -3.42 3.74 -16.48
C GLY A 22 -4.61 4.20 -15.63
N GLU A 23 -5.32 3.26 -15.00
CA GLU A 23 -6.39 3.54 -14.05
C GLU A 23 -5.73 3.76 -12.67
N VAL A 24 -6.03 4.89 -12.02
CA VAL A 24 -5.61 5.20 -10.63
C VAL A 24 -6.79 5.88 -9.94
N ASP A 25 -7.25 5.30 -8.82
CA ASP A 25 -8.53 5.67 -8.21
C ASP A 25 -8.45 6.88 -7.27
N VAL A 26 -7.34 7.09 -6.56
CA VAL A 26 -7.12 8.25 -5.66
C VAL A 26 -5.64 8.66 -5.62
N LEU A 27 -5.38 9.97 -5.56
CA LEU A 27 -4.07 10.57 -5.28
C LEU A 27 -4.13 11.42 -4.01
N ALA A 28 -3.13 11.29 -3.13
CA ALA A 28 -3.04 12.06 -1.89
C ALA A 28 -1.57 12.36 -1.52
N ALA A 29 -1.36 13.43 -0.75
CA ALA A 29 -0.03 13.88 -0.30
C ALA A 29 -0.06 14.44 1.14
N SER A 30 1.11 14.48 1.80
CA SER A 30 1.31 15.01 3.16
C SER A 30 2.31 16.19 3.15
N ASP A 31 2.11 17.18 4.03
CA ASP A 31 2.92 18.40 4.15
C ASP A 31 3.69 18.54 5.48
N THR A 32 3.79 17.47 6.29
CA THR A 32 4.59 17.45 7.52
C THR A 32 5.66 16.35 7.53
N PHE A 33 6.92 16.79 7.66
CA PHE A 33 8.23 16.12 7.79
C PHE A 33 8.72 15.06 6.79
N VAL A 34 7.86 14.32 6.10
CA VAL A 34 8.27 13.54 4.92
C VAL A 34 7.17 13.67 3.86
N TYR A 35 7.42 14.47 2.83
CA TYR A 35 6.57 14.46 1.64
C TYR A 35 6.65 13.06 1.02
N SER A 36 5.50 12.39 0.95
CA SER A 36 5.33 11.13 0.24
C SER A 36 4.15 11.25 -0.69
N LYS A 37 4.32 10.80 -1.93
CA LYS A 37 3.24 10.76 -2.92
C LYS A 37 2.61 9.37 -2.92
N TRP A 38 1.30 9.31 -2.68
CA TRP A 38 0.56 8.06 -2.60
C TRP A 38 -0.22 7.82 -3.89
N GLN A 39 -0.02 6.64 -4.49
CA GLN A 39 -0.89 6.06 -5.51
C GLN A 39 -1.77 5.01 -4.83
N ILE A 40 -3.08 5.17 -4.93
CA ILE A 40 -4.04 4.22 -4.37
C ILE A 40 -4.85 3.62 -5.51
N GLN A 41 -4.80 2.30 -5.64
CA GLN A 41 -5.59 1.53 -6.59
C GLN A 41 -6.58 0.63 -5.83
N CYS A 42 -7.85 0.73 -6.19
CA CYS A 42 -8.90 -0.14 -5.69
C CYS A 42 -9.23 -1.19 -6.76
N LYS A 43 -9.38 -2.46 -6.36
CA LYS A 43 -9.80 -3.55 -7.23
C LYS A 43 -10.91 -4.36 -6.56
N ASN A 44 -12.12 -4.24 -7.09
CA ASN A 44 -13.26 -5.03 -6.63
C ASN A 44 -13.28 -6.41 -7.32
N THR A 45 -12.33 -7.27 -6.95
CA THR A 45 -12.21 -8.65 -7.45
C THR A 45 -12.02 -9.60 -6.28
N SER A 46 -12.44 -10.85 -6.42
CA SER A 46 -12.30 -11.86 -5.34
C SER A 46 -10.86 -12.26 -5.08
N LYS A 47 -9.99 -12.17 -6.10
CA LYS A 47 -8.57 -12.47 -6.03
C LYS A 47 -7.78 -11.41 -6.80
N VAL A 48 -6.61 -11.05 -6.31
CA VAL A 48 -5.65 -10.16 -6.98
C VAL A 48 -4.31 -10.89 -7.10
N ASP A 49 -3.78 -10.95 -8.32
CA ASP A 49 -2.55 -11.67 -8.65
C ASP A 49 -1.35 -10.74 -8.91
N VAL A 50 -0.19 -11.34 -9.15
CA VAL A 50 1.10 -10.65 -9.34
C VAL A 50 1.04 -9.63 -10.47
N ASP A 51 0.31 -9.93 -11.54
CA ASP A 51 0.16 -9.07 -12.71
C ASP A 51 -0.41 -7.69 -12.38
N VAL A 52 -1.42 -7.64 -11.50
CA VAL A 52 -2.00 -6.39 -11.00
C VAL A 52 -0.96 -5.61 -10.19
N VAL A 53 -0.27 -6.27 -9.25
CA VAL A 53 0.73 -5.60 -8.40
C VAL A 53 1.90 -5.08 -9.25
N ALA A 54 2.37 -5.86 -10.21
CA ALA A 54 3.44 -5.48 -11.14
C ALA A 54 3.02 -4.31 -12.03
N LYS A 55 1.78 -4.32 -12.54
CA LYS A 55 1.24 -3.21 -13.33
C LYS A 55 1.22 -1.91 -12.53
N GLU A 56 0.66 -1.94 -11.32
CA GLU A 56 0.56 -0.74 -10.48
C GLU A 56 1.94 -0.23 -10.03
N THR A 57 2.88 -1.14 -9.78
CA THR A 57 4.29 -0.80 -9.54
C THR A 57 4.89 -0.11 -10.76
N GLY A 58 4.66 -0.61 -11.97
CA GLY A 58 5.13 0.02 -13.20
C GLY A 58 4.53 1.41 -13.47
N MET A 59 3.29 1.66 -13.02
CA MET A 59 2.67 2.98 -13.15
C MET A 59 3.39 4.06 -12.34
N THR A 60 4.22 3.70 -11.35
CA THR A 60 4.96 4.68 -10.54
C THR A 60 6.00 5.48 -11.31
N PHE A 61 6.51 4.96 -12.44
CA PHE A 61 7.37 5.73 -13.34
C PHE A 61 6.63 6.93 -13.98
N VAL A 62 5.30 6.88 -14.04
CA VAL A 62 4.45 7.95 -14.57
C VAL A 62 3.89 8.81 -13.44
N THR A 63 3.42 8.16 -12.36
CA THR A 63 2.78 8.88 -11.25
C THR A 63 3.78 9.52 -10.29
N ASN A 64 5.06 9.11 -10.32
CA ASN A 64 6.09 9.49 -9.34
C ASN A 64 5.69 9.20 -7.90
N ALA A 65 4.89 8.16 -7.66
CA ALA A 65 4.48 7.75 -6.32
C ALA A 65 5.64 7.08 -5.57
N ASP A 66 5.73 7.37 -4.28
CA ASP A 66 6.67 6.73 -3.35
C ASP A 66 6.00 5.54 -2.65
N ILE A 67 4.69 5.66 -2.41
CA ILE A 67 3.86 4.67 -1.73
C ILE A 67 2.76 4.21 -2.69
N ILE A 68 2.64 2.90 -2.85
CA ILE A 68 1.64 2.25 -3.69
C ILE A 68 0.72 1.45 -2.77
N MET A 69 -0.54 1.84 -2.66
CA MET A 69 -1.54 1.09 -1.93
C MET A 69 -2.48 0.40 -2.90
N ILE A 70 -2.61 -0.92 -2.78
CA ILE A 70 -3.59 -1.69 -3.53
C ILE A 70 -4.62 -2.21 -2.55
N VAL A 71 -5.89 -1.91 -2.81
CA VAL A 71 -7.02 -2.24 -1.96
C VAL A 71 -7.95 -3.19 -2.72
N THR A 72 -8.38 -4.27 -2.09
CA THR A 72 -9.37 -5.17 -2.66
C THR A 72 -10.39 -5.62 -1.63
N THR A 73 -11.61 -5.96 -2.08
CA THR A 73 -12.63 -6.63 -1.26
C THR A 73 -12.39 -8.13 -1.16
N GLY A 74 -11.55 -8.69 -2.02
CA GLY A 74 -11.16 -10.09 -2.04
C GLY A 74 -9.85 -10.33 -1.28
N THR A 75 -8.99 -11.18 -1.84
CA THR A 75 -7.69 -11.55 -1.24
C THR A 75 -6.55 -11.43 -2.25
N PHE A 76 -5.33 -11.17 -1.77
CA PHE A 76 -4.12 -11.25 -2.60
C PHE A 76 -3.59 -12.68 -2.64
N THR A 77 -3.12 -13.11 -3.81
CA THR A 77 -2.37 -14.37 -3.92
C THR A 77 -1.09 -14.31 -3.09
N ASN A 78 -0.58 -15.47 -2.67
CA ASN A 78 0.70 -15.51 -1.96
C ASN A 78 1.83 -14.96 -2.84
N ASP A 79 1.81 -15.28 -4.14
CA ASP A 79 2.78 -14.77 -5.10
C ASP A 79 2.72 -13.25 -5.22
N ALA A 80 1.51 -12.66 -5.23
CA ALA A 80 1.34 -11.20 -5.24
C ALA A 80 1.93 -10.54 -3.98
N ARG A 81 1.77 -11.17 -2.80
CA ARG A 81 2.37 -10.70 -1.55
C ARG A 81 3.89 -10.79 -1.58
N ILE A 82 4.43 -11.94 -2.01
CA ILE A 82 5.88 -12.15 -2.16
C ILE A 82 6.48 -11.14 -3.15
N TYR A 83 5.79 -10.89 -4.27
CA TYR A 83 6.22 -9.91 -5.26
C TYR A 83 6.24 -8.49 -4.68
N ALA A 84 5.15 -8.05 -4.03
CA ALA A 84 5.06 -6.74 -3.38
C ALA A 84 6.16 -6.53 -2.32
N ASP A 85 6.38 -7.56 -1.51
CA ASP A 85 7.42 -7.58 -0.49
C ASP A 85 8.81 -7.45 -1.13
N ARG A 86 9.11 -8.25 -2.14
CA ARG A 86 10.41 -8.23 -2.83
C ARG A 86 10.68 -6.87 -3.46
N VAL A 87 9.71 -6.32 -4.19
CA VAL A 87 9.82 -4.99 -4.79
C VAL A 87 10.04 -3.94 -3.71
N SER A 88 9.29 -4.01 -2.61
CA SER A 88 9.47 -3.08 -1.51
C SER A 88 10.89 -3.17 -0.98
N THR A 89 11.41 -4.36 -0.66
CA THR A 89 12.76 -4.55 -0.11
C THR A 89 13.88 -4.04 -1.02
N VAL A 90 13.81 -4.28 -2.33
CA VAL A 90 14.91 -3.95 -3.26
C VAL A 90 14.80 -2.57 -3.90
N SER A 91 13.74 -1.81 -3.62
CA SER A 91 13.49 -0.52 -4.23
C SER A 91 13.10 0.55 -3.20
N ARG A 92 12.99 1.79 -3.67
CA ARG A 92 12.47 2.90 -2.85
C ARG A 92 10.96 2.81 -2.61
N TYR A 93 10.24 2.03 -3.40
CA TYR A 93 8.78 1.95 -3.31
C TYR A 93 8.36 1.25 -2.02
N TYR A 94 7.26 1.72 -1.45
CA TYR A 94 6.59 1.07 -0.34
C TYR A 94 5.21 0.60 -0.79
N ILE A 95 5.04 -0.72 -0.90
CA ILE A 95 3.78 -1.33 -1.36
C ILE A 95 2.96 -1.78 -0.15
N ILE A 96 1.72 -1.31 -0.08
CA ILE A 96 0.75 -1.67 0.95
C ILE A 96 -0.39 -2.44 0.27
N LEU A 97 -0.68 -3.64 0.77
CA LEU A 97 -1.76 -4.49 0.26
C LEU A 97 -2.85 -4.57 1.33
N LEU A 98 -4.05 -4.04 1.06
CA LEU A 98 -5.21 -4.11 1.94
C LEU A 98 -6.26 -5.03 1.32
N ASP A 99 -6.60 -6.11 2.03
CA ASP A 99 -7.58 -7.10 1.55
C ASP A 99 -8.95 -6.95 2.22
N GLY A 100 -9.89 -7.84 1.87
CA GLY A 100 -11.25 -7.79 2.38
C GLY A 100 -11.34 -7.88 3.91
N GLY A 101 -10.39 -8.57 4.55
CA GLY A 101 -10.30 -8.64 6.01
C GLY A 101 -9.95 -7.29 6.61
N ASP A 102 -8.92 -6.63 6.06
CA ASP A 102 -8.51 -5.29 6.48
C ASP A 102 -9.67 -4.29 6.31
N ILE A 103 -10.38 -4.37 5.18
CA ILE A 103 -11.52 -3.50 4.88
C ILE A 103 -12.70 -3.76 5.83
N ALA A 104 -12.95 -5.02 6.19
CA ALA A 104 -13.97 -5.35 7.20
C ALA A 104 -13.61 -4.74 8.56
N SER A 105 -12.36 -4.86 9.02
CA SER A 105 -11.90 -4.25 10.25
C SER A 105 -12.02 -2.73 10.24
N ILE A 106 -11.68 -2.07 9.12
CA ILE A 106 -11.82 -0.62 8.96
C ILE A 106 -13.29 -0.18 8.95
N ARG A 107 -14.19 -1.03 8.44
CA ARG A 107 -15.63 -0.77 8.44
C ARG A 107 -16.20 -0.82 9.85
N GLU A 108 -15.76 -1.78 10.66
CA GLU A 108 -16.17 -1.94 12.07
C GLU A 108 -15.61 -0.82 12.95
N ASP A 109 -14.32 -0.53 12.80
CA ASP A 109 -13.63 0.56 13.49
C ASP A 109 -12.75 1.34 12.51
N LYS A 110 -13.14 2.57 12.23
CA LYS A 110 -12.41 3.45 11.29
C LYS A 110 -11.01 3.81 11.76
N THR A 111 -10.70 3.68 13.05
CA THR A 111 -9.37 3.96 13.60
C THR A 111 -8.40 2.80 13.38
N SER A 112 -8.90 1.58 13.15
CA SER A 112 -8.06 0.41 12.84
C SER A 112 -7.16 0.61 11.64
N VAL A 113 -7.49 1.52 10.71
CA VAL A 113 -6.64 1.89 9.57
C VAL A 113 -5.25 2.33 10.02
N THR A 114 -5.12 3.07 11.12
CA THR A 114 -3.80 3.52 11.59
C THR A 114 -2.98 2.34 12.11
N HIS A 115 -3.62 1.41 12.81
CA HIS A 115 -2.97 0.20 13.31
C HIS A 115 -2.54 -0.74 12.18
N ILE A 116 -3.39 -0.94 11.17
CA ILE A 116 -3.08 -1.74 9.98
C ILE A 116 -1.87 -1.14 9.27
N LEU A 117 -1.88 0.18 9.00
CA LEU A 117 -0.77 0.84 8.32
C LEU A 117 0.53 0.83 9.13
N ASP A 118 0.46 1.01 10.44
CA ASP A 118 1.62 0.91 11.34
C ASP A 118 2.23 -0.50 11.33
N LYS A 119 1.38 -1.54 11.38
CA LYS A 119 1.80 -2.93 11.25
C LYS A 119 2.51 -3.19 9.92
N HIS A 120 1.96 -2.71 8.81
CA HIS A 120 2.62 -2.80 7.51
C HIS A 120 3.98 -2.07 7.51
N ALA A 121 4.04 -0.87 8.08
CA ALA A 121 5.26 -0.06 8.09
C ALA A 121 6.37 -0.74 8.89
N LYS A 122 6.06 -1.23 10.09
CA LYS A 122 7.01 -1.99 10.94
C LYS A 122 7.52 -3.23 10.22
N ARG A 123 6.64 -3.98 9.55
CA ARG A 123 7.01 -5.21 8.84
C ARG A 123 7.91 -4.93 7.63
N THR A 124 7.61 -3.88 6.86
CA THR A 124 8.45 -3.47 5.73
C THR A 124 9.80 -2.91 6.21
N PHE A 125 9.82 -2.12 7.28
CA PHE A 125 11.06 -1.62 7.89
C PHE A 125 11.97 -2.77 8.33
N ALA A 126 11.43 -3.73 9.08
CA ALA A 126 12.17 -4.90 9.54
C ALA A 126 12.80 -5.70 8.39
N ARG A 127 12.07 -5.85 7.28
CA ARG A 127 12.56 -6.53 6.08
C ARG A 127 13.62 -5.73 5.33
N LYS A 128 13.48 -4.41 5.26
CA LYS A 128 14.42 -3.53 4.55
C LYS A 128 15.75 -3.39 5.28
N GLU A 129 15.68 -3.12 6.57
CA GLU A 129 16.88 -2.77 7.36
C GLU A 129 17.58 -3.99 7.94
N TYR A 130 16.83 -5.05 8.27
CA TYR A 130 17.37 -6.23 8.93
C TYR A 130 17.26 -7.51 8.12
N GLY A 131 16.66 -7.47 6.92
CA GLY A 131 16.48 -8.66 6.08
C GLY A 131 15.57 -9.73 6.67
N LEU A 132 14.80 -9.39 7.72
CA LEU A 132 14.04 -10.36 8.50
C LEU A 132 12.92 -11.03 7.69
N THR A 133 12.77 -12.32 7.87
CA THR A 133 11.67 -13.13 7.35
C THR A 133 10.41 -12.96 8.20
N ASN A 134 9.27 -13.49 7.73
CA ASN A 134 8.00 -13.42 8.45
C ASN A 134 8.01 -14.05 9.85
N ILE A 135 8.86 -15.06 10.05
CA ILE A 135 8.99 -15.79 11.31
C ILE A 135 9.76 -14.93 12.31
N GLU A 136 10.91 -14.38 11.89
CA GLU A 136 11.77 -13.56 12.73
C GLU A 136 11.11 -12.22 13.11
N PHE A 137 10.25 -11.67 12.24
CA PHE A 137 9.47 -10.47 12.59
C PHE A 137 8.43 -10.72 13.68
N ALA A 138 7.77 -11.89 13.69
CA ALA A 138 6.77 -12.21 14.71
C ALA A 138 7.43 -12.30 16.10
N GLU A 139 8.59 -12.96 16.17
CA GLU A 139 9.41 -13.04 17.39
C GLU A 139 9.93 -11.67 17.84
N PHE A 140 10.27 -10.77 16.90
CA PHE A 140 10.70 -9.40 17.20
C PHE A 140 9.55 -8.49 17.66
N SER A 141 8.32 -8.73 17.20
CA SER A 141 7.16 -7.89 17.51
C SER A 141 6.48 -8.20 18.85
N ASP A 142 6.84 -9.30 19.50
CA ASP A 142 6.36 -9.69 20.84
C ASP A 142 7.18 -9.05 21.98
N ASP A 143 8.21 -8.24 21.67
CA ASP A 143 8.98 -7.51 22.67
C ASP A 143 8.18 -6.27 23.14
N PRO A 144 7.81 -6.16 24.43
CA PRO A 144 6.96 -5.08 24.92
C PRO A 144 7.75 -3.77 24.92
N THR A 145 7.48 -2.92 23.93
CA THR A 145 7.90 -1.51 23.92
C THR A 145 6.74 -0.60 24.27
#